data_AF-A0A0K2T2L5-F1
#
_entry.id   AF-A0A0K2T2L5-F1
#
_cell.length_a   1.000
_cell.length_b   1.000
_cell.length_c   1.000
_cell.angle_alpha   90.00
_cell.angle_beta   90.00
_cell.angle_gamma   90.00
#
_symmetry.space_group_name_H-M   'P 1'
#
loop_
_entity.id
_entity.type
_entity.pdbx_description
1 polymer ?
#
loop_
_entity_poly.entity_id
_entity_poly.type
_entity_poly.pdbx_seq_one_letter_code
_entity_poly.pdbx_strand_id
1 'polypeptide(L)'
;RMKSLLSFQIFLHLGAWYFGSFCLAEVLLNIYKYVAFPNTFQNLFINFGILVLTGLLETLRIFTGWKGNLVQNVYLIGISIVLIVPGILGVLYIMLWQVRILN
;
A
#
# COMPACT_ATOMS: atom_id res chain seq x y z
N ARG A 1 8.71 -32.81 2.81
CA ARG A 1 8.16 -32.19 1.58
C ARG A 1 7.60 -30.82 1.97
N MET A 2 8.33 -29.73 1.71
CA MET A 2 7.88 -28.38 2.05
C MET A 2 6.68 -28.01 1.17
N LYS A 3 5.49 -27.86 1.75
CA LYS A 3 4.32 -27.35 1.02
C LYS A 3 4.34 -25.83 1.16
N SER A 4 4.95 -25.15 0.20
CA SER A 4 4.69 -23.71 -0.03
C SER A 4 3.18 -23.51 -0.20
N LEU A 5 2.60 -22.54 0.50
CA LEU A 5 1.19 -22.21 0.38
C LEU A 5 0.97 -21.39 -0.89
N LEU A 6 0.71 -22.07 -2.00
CA LEU A 6 0.53 -21.45 -3.32
C LEU A 6 -0.52 -20.32 -3.29
N SER A 7 -1.65 -20.55 -2.61
CA SER A 7 -2.72 -19.56 -2.46
C SER A 7 -2.25 -18.27 -1.75
N PHE A 8 -1.37 -18.41 -0.75
CA PHE A 8 -0.82 -17.26 -0.03
C PHE A 8 0.17 -16.48 -0.89
N GLN A 9 0.97 -17.18 -1.70
CA GLN A 9 1.89 -16.54 -2.65
C GLN A 9 1.13 -15.75 -3.73
N ILE A 10 0.02 -16.29 -4.25
CA ILE A 10 -0.88 -15.59 -5.17
C ILE A 10 -1.47 -14.34 -4.49
N PHE A 11 -1.92 -14.46 -3.25
CA PHE A 11 -2.47 -13.34 -2.49
C PHE A 11 -1.45 -12.19 -2.30
N LEU A 12 -0.19 -12.52 -1.99
CA LEU A 12 0.88 -11.52 -1.90
C LEU A 12 1.15 -10.85 -3.24
N HIS A 13 1.17 -11.61 -4.33
CA HIS A 13 1.34 -11.05 -5.69
C HIS A 13 0.20 -10.13 -6.09
N LEU A 14 -1.06 -10.54 -5.88
CA LEU A 14 -2.22 -9.70 -6.18
C LEU A 14 -2.21 -8.41 -5.36
N GLY A 15 -1.85 -8.48 -4.08
CA GLY A 15 -1.73 -7.29 -3.23
C GLY A 15 -0.63 -6.34 -3.71
N ALA A 16 0.53 -6.87 -4.13
CA ALA A 16 1.60 -6.05 -4.68
C ALA A 16 1.20 -5.35 -5.99
N TRP A 17 0.51 -6.06 -6.89
CA TRP A 17 -0.04 -5.48 -8.11
C TRP A 17 -1.07 -4.39 -7.82
N TYR A 18 -2.02 -4.66 -6.92
CA TYR A 18 -3.01 -3.68 -6.49
C TYR A 18 -2.34 -2.41 -5.93
N PHE A 19 -1.37 -2.57 -5.04
CA PHE A 19 -0.66 -1.45 -4.44
C PHE A 19 0.16 -0.67 -5.48
N GLY A 20 0.81 -1.37 -6.42
CA GLY A 20 1.52 -0.73 -7.53
C GLY A 20 0.60 0.12 -8.40
N SER A 21 -0.58 -0.41 -8.77
CA SER A 21 -1.59 0.34 -9.51
C SER A 21 -2.14 1.53 -8.73
N PHE A 22 -2.36 1.38 -7.42
CA PHE A 22 -2.78 2.48 -6.54
C PHE A 22 -1.73 3.59 -6.48
N CYS A 23 -0.45 3.25 -6.32
CA CYS A 23 0.65 4.22 -6.35
C CYS A 23 0.70 5.01 -7.65
N LEU A 24 0.55 4.33 -8.80
CA LEU A 24 0.51 5.00 -10.10
C LEU A 24 -0.67 5.98 -10.20
N ALA A 25 -1.85 5.57 -9.78
CA ALA A 25 -3.04 6.42 -9.79
C ALA A 25 -2.86 7.65 -8.88
N GLU A 26 -2.29 7.48 -7.69
CA GLU A 26 -2.02 8.59 -6.78
C GLU A 26 -1.00 9.59 -7.34
N VAL A 27 0.08 9.11 -7.95
CA VAL A 27 1.07 10.00 -8.57
C VAL A 27 0.41 10.85 -9.67
N LEU A 28 -0.41 10.23 -10.53
CA LEU A 28 -1.14 10.94 -11.59
C LEU A 28 -2.10 11.99 -11.01
N LEU A 29 -2.85 11.64 -9.96
CA LEU A 29 -3.79 12.55 -9.31
C LEU A 29 -3.08 13.72 -8.61
N ASN A 30 -1.94 13.48 -7.98
CA ASN A 30 -1.15 14.55 -7.36
C ASN A 30 -0.56 15.50 -8.42
N ILE A 31 -0.09 14.99 -9.57
CA ILE A 31 0.35 15.83 -10.70
C ILE A 31 -0.81 16.67 -11.22
N TYR A 32 -1.99 16.07 -11.41
CA TYR A 32 -3.18 16.79 -11.86
C TYR A 32 -3.56 17.92 -10.88
N LYS A 33 -3.59 17.64 -9.58
CA LYS A 33 -3.91 18.63 -8.54
C LYS A 33 -2.88 19.75 -8.49
N TYR A 34 -1.60 19.45 -8.67
CA TYR A 34 -0.54 20.44 -8.73
C TYR A 34 -0.75 21.45 -9.87
N VAL A 35 -1.14 20.96 -11.05
CA VAL A 35 -1.41 21.81 -12.23
C VAL A 35 -2.71 22.59 -12.08
N ALA A 36 -3.78 21.95 -11.58
CA ALA A 36 -5.11 22.57 -11.49
C ALA A 36 -5.25 23.55 -10.31
N PHE A 37 -4.57 23.29 -9.18
CA PHE A 37 -4.71 24.06 -7.94
C PHE A 37 -3.33 24.36 -7.32
N PRO A 38 -2.63 25.39 -7.82
CA PRO A 38 -1.26 25.72 -7.38
C PRO A 38 -1.18 26.15 -5.90
N ASN A 39 -2.28 26.53 -5.25
CA ASN A 39 -2.28 26.94 -3.83
C ASN A 39 -2.34 25.77 -2.83
N THR A 40 -2.42 24.51 -3.30
CA THR A 40 -2.57 23.32 -2.43
C THR A 40 -1.26 22.58 -2.11
N PHE A 41 -0.11 23.25 -2.19
CA PHE A 41 1.22 22.65 -1.94
C PHE A 41 1.35 21.88 -0.63
N GLN A 42 0.84 22.41 0.48
CA GLN A 42 0.97 21.77 1.79
C GLN A 42 0.26 20.40 1.84
N ASN A 43 -0.86 20.27 1.14
CA ASN A 43 -1.62 19.01 1.09
C ASN A 43 -0.94 17.95 0.21
N LEU A 44 -0.16 18.37 -0.80
CA LEU A 44 0.59 17.46 -1.67
C LEU A 44 1.71 16.74 -0.91
N PHE A 45 2.45 17.45 -0.04
CA PHE A 45 3.51 16.85 0.77
C PHE A 45 2.96 15.78 1.73
N ILE A 46 1.80 16.03 2.34
CA ILE A 46 1.14 15.06 3.23
C ILE A 46 0.71 13.81 2.44
N ASN A 47 0.09 13.99 1.27
CA ASN A 47 -0.30 12.86 0.42
C ASN A 47 0.90 12.00 -0.01
N PHE A 48 2.00 12.65 -0.42
CA PHE A 48 3.24 11.96 -0.76
C PHE A 48 3.86 11.23 0.45
N GLY A 49 3.89 11.86 1.62
CA GLY A 49 4.39 11.24 2.84
C GLY A 49 3.62 9.98 3.21
N ILE A 50 2.28 10.02 3.13
CA ILE A 50 1.43 8.86 3.42
C ILE A 50 1.62 7.78 2.35
N LEU A 51 1.74 8.14 1.07
CA LEU A 51 2.03 7.21 -0.01
C LEU A 51 3.33 6.42 0.25
N VAL A 52 4.39 7.13 0.63
CA VAL A 52 5.69 6.53 0.99
C VAL A 52 5.55 5.60 2.19
N LEU A 53 4.87 6.03 3.25
CA LEU A 53 4.62 5.21 4.43
C LEU A 53 3.86 3.92 4.09
N THR A 54 2.79 4.02 3.30
CA THR A 54 2.05 2.83 2.82
C THR A 54 2.91 1.93 1.94
N GLY A 55 3.82 2.49 1.15
CA GLY A 55 4.77 1.72 0.34
C GLY A 55 5.80 0.96 1.16
N LEU A 56 6.32 1.56 2.21
CA LEU A 56 7.20 0.88 3.16
C LEU A 56 6.47 -0.27 3.87
N LEU A 57 5.23 -0.04 4.32
CA LEU A 57 4.40 -1.07 4.94
C LEU A 57 4.13 -2.24 3.99
N GLU A 58 3.79 -1.97 2.74
CA GLU A 58 3.55 -3.02 1.74
C GLU A 58 4.85 -3.81 1.43
N THR A 59 5.99 -3.13 1.36
CA THR A 59 7.29 -3.78 1.15
C THR A 59 7.62 -4.72 2.32
N LEU A 60 7.40 -4.27 3.56
CA LEU A 60 7.56 -5.09 4.76
C LEU A 60 6.59 -6.27 4.77
N ARG A 61 5.34 -6.07 4.31
CA ARG A 61 4.33 -7.11 4.19
C ARG A 61 4.76 -8.21 3.23
N ILE A 62 5.23 -7.84 2.04
CA ILE A 62 5.70 -8.79 1.03
C ILE A 62 6.94 -9.54 1.53
N PHE A 63 7.90 -8.83 2.14
CA PHE A 63 9.12 -9.43 2.66
C PHE A 63 8.85 -10.45 3.78
N THR A 64 8.03 -10.06 4.77
CA THR A 64 7.62 -10.96 5.86
C THR A 64 6.82 -12.15 5.34
N GLY A 65 5.99 -11.94 4.32
CA GLY A 65 5.14 -12.99 3.74
C GLY A 65 5.94 -14.01 2.94
N TRP A 66 6.87 -13.53 2.11
CA TRP A 66 7.80 -14.39 1.38
C TRP A 66 8.68 -15.20 2.33
N LYS A 67 9.28 -14.55 3.32
CA LYS A 67 10.14 -15.21 4.32
C LYS A 67 9.34 -16.20 5.18
N GLY A 68 8.13 -15.84 5.58
CA GLY A 68 7.22 -16.70 6.34
C GLY A 68 6.79 -17.95 5.58
N ASN A 69 6.50 -17.82 4.28
CA ASN A 69 6.13 -18.94 3.42
C ASN A 69 7.29 -19.93 3.21
N LEU A 70 8.52 -19.43 3.04
CA LEU A 70 9.72 -20.27 2.85
C LEU A 70 10.06 -21.09 4.11
N VAL A 71 9.93 -20.48 5.29
CA VAL A 71 10.24 -21.12 6.58
C VAL A 71 9.02 -21.84 7.17
N GLN A 72 7.86 -21.80 6.51
CA GLN A 72 6.56 -22.26 7.04
C GLN A 72 6.27 -21.70 8.44
N ASN A 73 6.73 -20.48 8.70
CA ASN A 73 6.59 -19.84 9.99
C ASN A 73 5.27 -19.07 10.04
N VAL A 74 4.30 -19.66 10.75
CA VAL A 74 2.95 -19.11 10.94
C VAL A 74 2.98 -17.71 11.56
N TYR A 75 3.96 -17.40 12.43
CA TYR A 75 4.09 -16.08 13.03
C TYR A 75 4.46 -15.01 12.00
N LEU A 76 5.40 -15.28 11.09
CA LEU A 76 5.76 -14.34 10.03
C LEU A 76 4.61 -14.12 9.04
N ILE A 77 3.89 -15.19 8.71
CA ILE A 77 2.69 -15.13 7.87
C ILE A 77 1.61 -14.26 8.56
N GLY A 78 1.40 -14.44 9.87
CA GLY A 78 0.49 -13.63 10.67
C GLY A 78 0.85 -12.15 10.67
N ILE A 79 2.14 -11.81 10.79
CA ILE A 79 2.61 -10.41 10.71
C ILE A 79 2.26 -9.79 9.36
N SER A 80 2.42 -10.50 8.25
CA SER A 80 2.01 -9.98 6.92
C SER A 80 0.51 -9.75 6.83
N ILE A 81 -0.31 -10.58 7.48
CA ILE A 81 -1.76 -10.38 7.48
C ILE A 81 -2.12 -9.14 8.31
N VAL A 82 -1.50 -8.97 9.48
CA VAL A 82 -1.73 -7.79 10.34
C VAL A 82 -1.31 -6.49 9.62
N LEU A 83 -0.21 -6.53 8.86
CA LEU A 83 0.27 -5.39 8.06
C LEU A 83 -0.71 -4.93 6.96
N ILE A 84 -1.71 -5.74 6.61
CA ILE A 84 -2.80 -5.32 5.70
C ILE A 84 -3.62 -4.19 6.31
N VAL A 85 -3.91 -4.25 7.62
CA VAL A 85 -4.77 -3.29 8.32
C VAL A 85 -4.23 -1.85 8.18
N PRO A 86 -2.97 -1.54 8.55
CA PRO A 86 -2.45 -0.19 8.39
C PRO A 86 -2.31 0.21 6.90
N GLY A 87 -2.08 -0.74 5.99
CA GLY A 87 -2.08 -0.48 4.55
C GLY A 87 -3.44 -0.01 4.02
N ILE A 88 -4.51 -0.73 4.37
CA ILE A 88 -5.89 -0.35 4.01
C ILE A 88 -6.26 1.01 4.60
N LEU A 89 -5.91 1.26 5.87
CA LEU A 89 -6.19 2.54 6.52
C LEU A 89 -5.50 3.72 5.81
N GLY A 90 -4.25 3.55 5.36
CA GLY A 90 -3.54 4.57 4.59
C GLY A 90 -4.20 4.85 3.24
N VAL A 91 -4.63 3.80 2.52
CA VAL A 91 -5.37 3.94 1.25
C VAL A 91 -6.71 4.66 1.46
N LEU A 92 -7.48 4.25 2.49
CA LEU A 92 -8.75 4.89 2.82
C LEU A 92 -8.58 6.34 3.23
N TYR A 93 -7.54 6.67 4.00
CA TYR A 93 -7.24 8.04 4.38
C TYR A 93 -7.02 8.90 3.13
N ILE A 94 -6.18 8.43 2.20
CA ILE A 94 -5.91 9.14 0.94
C ILE A 94 -7.22 9.33 0.17
N MET A 95 -8.00 8.25 -0.05
CA MET A 95 -9.27 8.33 -0.79
C MET A 95 -10.27 9.32 -0.18
N LEU A 96 -10.50 9.25 1.14
CA LEU A 96 -11.43 10.16 1.82
C LEU A 96 -10.96 11.61 1.76
N TRP A 97 -9.66 11.84 1.90
CA TRP A 97 -9.06 13.17 1.80
C TRP A 97 -9.19 13.75 0.40
N GLN A 98 -9.01 12.93 -0.65
CA GLN A 98 -9.18 13.37 -2.03
C GLN A 98 -10.60 13.84 -2.31
N VAL A 99 -11.63 13.16 -1.79
CA VAL A 99 -13.04 13.55 -1.96
C VAL A 99 -13.33 14.89 -1.29
N ARG A 100 -12.73 15.16 -0.12
CA ARG A 100 -12.95 16.42 0.60
C ARG A 100 -12.34 17.64 -0.10
N ILE A 101 -11.23 17.49 -0.81
CA ILE A 101 -10.58 18.61 -1.52
C ILE A 101 -11.28 18.93 -2.84
N LEU A 102 -11.94 17.93 -3.46
CA LEU A 102 -12.57 18.09 -4.77
C LEU A 102 -14.00 18.69 -4.70
N ASN A 103 -14.54 18.86 -3.50
CA ASN A 103 -15.91 19.28 -3.22
C ASN A 103 -15.92 20.63 -2.51
#